data_AF-A0A6M2A3H0-F1
#
_entry.id   AF-A0A6M2A3H0-F1
#
_cell.length_a   1.000
_cell.length_b   1.000
_cell.length_c   1.000
_cell.angle_alpha   90.00
_cell.angle_beta   90.00
_cell.angle_gamma   90.00
#
_symmetry.space_group_name_H-M   'P 1'
#
loop_
_entity.id
_entity.type
_entity.pdbx_description
1 polymer ?
#
loop_
_entity_poly.entity_id
_entity_poly.type
_entity_poly.pdbx_seq_one_letter_code
_entity_poly.pdbx_strand_id
1 'polypeptide(L)'
;MNLLDLAQEISLDPKKSSSTNGGEFKAKCPKCQGGKDRFCIWPNEGKSGRYWCRVCDVKGDGIQFCRDFLGMSFQEACQKLQIHLERYTRPYLSNRPLRRPRYSPKVVSPVSPSWQNAAKNFIHSSHKQLMNEPRIIELLSKRGLSLNTMRQFSLGW
;
A
#
# COMPACT_ATOMS: atom_id res chain seq x y z
N MET A 1 -13.06 26.57 3.93
CA MET A 1 -13.43 26.00 2.63
C MET A 1 -13.16 24.50 2.67
N ASN A 2 -14.20 23.69 2.50
CA ASN A 2 -14.12 22.22 2.48
C ASN A 2 -14.40 21.69 1.06
N LEU A 3 -14.35 20.37 0.88
CA LEU A 3 -14.51 19.74 -0.42
C LEU A 3 -15.92 19.90 -1.04
N LEU A 4 -16.96 20.14 -0.22
CA LEU A 4 -18.30 20.42 -0.73
C LEU A 4 -18.39 21.82 -1.35
N ASP A 5 -17.73 22.80 -0.74
CA ASP A 5 -17.64 24.15 -1.29
C ASP A 5 -16.99 24.12 -2.69
N LEU A 6 -15.88 23.37 -2.82
CA LEU A 6 -15.20 23.17 -4.12
C LEU A 6 -16.07 22.41 -5.13
N ALA A 7 -16.87 21.45 -4.68
CA ALA A 7 -17.79 20.72 -5.53
C ALA A 7 -18.89 21.62 -6.10
N GLN A 8 -19.39 22.57 -5.31
CA GLN A 8 -20.38 23.55 -5.78
C GLN A 8 -19.81 24.48 -6.85
N GLU A 9 -18.52 24.87 -6.77
CA GLU A 9 -17.88 25.72 -7.78
C GLU A 9 -17.89 25.09 -9.19
N ILE A 10 -17.79 23.76 -9.28
CA ILE A 10 -17.87 23.04 -10.55
C ILE A 10 -19.31 22.63 -10.91
N SER A 11 -20.31 23.24 -10.26
CA SER A 11 -21.74 22.94 -10.43
C SER A 11 -22.09 21.47 -10.14
N LEU A 12 -21.38 20.85 -9.19
CA LEU A 12 -21.75 19.55 -8.67
C LEU A 12 -22.83 19.74 -7.59
N ASP A 13 -23.83 18.86 -7.58
CA ASP A 13 -24.88 18.80 -6.54
C ASP A 13 -24.80 17.47 -5.77
N PRO A 14 -23.86 17.31 -4.80
CA PRO A 14 -23.73 16.09 -4.02
C PRO A 14 -24.89 15.92 -3.03
N LYS A 15 -25.55 14.78 -3.09
CA LYS A 15 -26.61 14.43 -2.14
C LYS A 15 -26.05 13.67 -0.97
N LYS A 16 -26.44 14.04 0.25
CA LYS A 16 -26.03 13.35 1.48
C LYS A 16 -26.55 11.90 1.45
N SER A 17 -25.65 10.93 1.62
CA SER A 17 -25.98 9.50 1.71
C SER A 17 -25.81 8.91 3.11
N SER A 18 -24.95 9.50 3.94
CA SER A 18 -24.77 9.08 5.35
C SER A 18 -24.34 10.25 6.23
N SER A 19 -24.60 10.16 7.52
CA SER A 19 -24.07 11.04 8.57
C SER A 19 -22.87 10.46 9.32
N THR A 20 -22.49 9.20 9.07
CA THR A 20 -21.35 8.54 9.72
C THR A 20 -20.02 9.25 9.41
N ASN A 21 -19.10 9.30 10.38
CA ASN A 21 -17.75 9.88 10.23
C ASN A 21 -17.73 11.32 9.67
N GLY A 22 -18.70 12.14 10.06
CA GLY A 22 -18.80 13.52 9.55
C GLY A 22 -19.51 13.63 8.20
N GLY A 23 -20.01 12.54 7.63
CA GLY A 23 -20.94 12.53 6.51
C GLY A 23 -20.33 12.11 5.18
N GLU A 24 -21.13 11.39 4.40
CA GLU A 24 -20.85 10.97 3.03
C GLU A 24 -21.85 11.63 2.09
N PHE A 25 -21.35 12.14 0.97
CA PHE A 25 -22.14 12.75 -0.09
C PHE A 25 -21.83 12.08 -1.42
N LYS A 26 -22.83 11.93 -2.29
CA LYS A 26 -22.71 11.25 -3.57
C LYS A 26 -23.17 12.12 -4.72
N ALA A 27 -22.42 12.09 -5.81
CA ALA A 27 -22.72 12.82 -7.04
C ALA A 27 -22.36 12.01 -8.30
N LYS A 28 -22.72 12.56 -9.46
CA LYS A 28 -22.19 12.13 -10.76
C LYS A 28 -20.70 12.49 -10.83
N CYS A 29 -19.85 11.60 -11.34
CA CYS A 29 -18.43 11.91 -11.42
C CYS A 29 -18.14 12.94 -12.53
N PRO A 30 -17.47 14.07 -12.25
CA PRO A 30 -17.11 15.05 -13.28
C PRO A 30 -16.08 14.51 -14.29
N LYS A 31 -15.23 13.56 -13.89
CA LYS A 31 -14.20 12.98 -14.77
C LYS A 31 -14.77 11.99 -15.79
N CYS A 32 -15.42 10.92 -15.33
CA CYS A 32 -15.90 9.86 -16.21
C CYS A 32 -17.36 10.01 -16.63
N GLN A 33 -18.08 10.99 -16.06
CA GLN A 33 -19.51 11.20 -16.31
C GLN A 33 -20.40 9.98 -16.02
N GLY A 34 -19.86 8.96 -15.35
CA GLY A 34 -20.49 7.66 -15.12
C GLY A 34 -21.36 7.63 -13.86
N GLY A 35 -22.59 7.14 -14.03
CA GLY A 35 -23.57 6.97 -12.95
C GLY A 35 -24.08 8.28 -12.34
N LYS A 36 -24.99 8.18 -11.36
CA LYS A 36 -25.57 9.35 -10.67
C LYS A 36 -25.03 9.54 -9.24
N ASP A 37 -24.40 8.50 -8.69
CA ASP A 37 -24.05 8.38 -7.26
C ASP A 37 -22.62 7.82 -7.04
N ARG A 38 -21.79 7.80 -8.09
CA ARG A 38 -20.52 7.07 -8.08
C ARG A 38 -19.35 7.86 -7.54
N PHE A 39 -19.50 9.17 -7.43
CA PHE A 39 -18.53 10.08 -6.87
C PHE A 39 -18.87 10.33 -5.40
N CYS A 40 -18.13 9.68 -4.51
CA CYS A 40 -18.26 9.86 -3.07
C CYS A 40 -17.38 11.03 -2.61
N ILE A 41 -17.94 11.86 -1.73
CA ILE A 41 -17.28 13.02 -1.10
C ILE A 41 -17.44 12.89 0.40
N TRP A 42 -16.33 12.97 1.12
CA TRP A 42 -16.26 13.00 2.58
C TRP A 42 -15.61 14.33 3.00
N PRO A 43 -16.40 15.38 3.27
CA PRO A 43 -15.86 16.72 3.52
C PRO A 43 -15.05 16.83 4.82
N ASN A 44 -15.30 15.93 5.77
CA ASN A 44 -14.71 15.96 7.11
C ASN A 44 -13.59 14.91 7.30
N GLU A 45 -13.17 14.22 6.24
CA GLU A 45 -12.00 13.33 6.28
C GLU A 45 -10.71 14.09 5.96
N GLY A 46 -9.72 14.03 6.85
CA GLY A 46 -8.44 14.71 6.67
C GLY A 46 -8.53 16.23 6.83
N LYS A 47 -7.57 16.98 6.27
CA LYS A 47 -7.49 18.44 6.42
C LYS A 47 -8.43 19.22 5.50
N SER A 48 -8.70 18.70 4.30
CA SER A 48 -9.46 19.39 3.24
C SER A 48 -10.58 18.53 2.63
N GLY A 49 -10.97 17.45 3.31
CA GLY A 49 -11.89 16.45 2.79
C GLY A 49 -11.22 15.46 1.84
N ARG A 50 -11.98 14.43 1.48
CA ARG A 50 -11.56 13.38 0.55
C ARG A 50 -12.66 13.12 -0.49
N TYR A 51 -12.27 12.70 -1.67
CA TYR A 51 -13.19 12.23 -2.69
C TYR A 51 -12.70 10.94 -3.36
N TRP A 52 -13.63 10.18 -3.93
CA TRP A 52 -13.33 8.98 -4.72
C TRP A 52 -14.46 8.64 -5.68
N CYS A 53 -14.11 8.24 -6.91
CA CYS A 53 -15.04 7.65 -7.86
C CYS A 53 -14.89 6.13 -7.93
N ARG A 54 -15.98 5.40 -7.67
CA ARG A 54 -16.04 3.93 -7.78
C ARG A 54 -15.90 3.39 -9.22
N VAL A 55 -16.01 4.24 -10.24
CA VAL A 55 -16.00 3.82 -11.66
C VAL A 55 -14.64 4.04 -12.32
N CYS A 56 -14.07 5.24 -12.23
CA CYS A 56 -12.80 5.58 -12.88
C CYS A 56 -11.61 5.70 -11.92
N ASP A 57 -11.83 5.36 -10.64
CA ASP A 57 -10.84 5.39 -9.56
C ASP A 57 -10.14 6.75 -9.33
N VAL A 58 -10.67 7.85 -9.88
CA VAL A 58 -10.20 9.18 -9.52
C VAL A 58 -10.44 9.43 -8.03
N LYS A 59 -9.41 9.88 -7.32
CA LYS A 59 -9.42 10.06 -5.87
C LYS A 59 -8.39 11.08 -5.44
N GLY A 60 -8.63 11.70 -4.30
CA GLY A 60 -7.70 12.63 -3.72
C GLY A 60 -8.30 13.39 -2.54
N ASP A 61 -7.54 14.36 -2.05
CA ASP A 61 -7.97 15.35 -1.09
C ASP A 61 -8.46 16.64 -1.80
N GLY A 62 -8.76 17.69 -1.03
CA GLY A 62 -9.15 18.98 -1.60
C GLY A 62 -8.10 19.60 -2.53
N ILE A 63 -6.79 19.38 -2.29
CA ILE A 63 -5.73 19.92 -3.17
C ILE A 63 -5.82 19.22 -4.52
N GLN A 64 -5.90 17.90 -4.51
CA GLN A 64 -6.00 17.11 -5.72
C GLN A 64 -7.31 17.39 -6.47
N PHE A 65 -8.41 17.68 -5.75
CA PHE A 65 -9.66 18.12 -6.36
C PHE A 65 -9.50 19.43 -7.15
N CYS A 66 -8.87 20.45 -6.56
CA CYS A 66 -8.58 21.71 -7.25
C CYS A 66 -7.72 21.49 -8.50
N ARG A 67 -6.75 20.58 -8.43
CA ARG A 67 -5.88 20.25 -9.57
C ARG A 67 -6.64 19.53 -10.68
N ASP A 68 -7.45 18.53 -10.33
CA ASP A 68 -8.14 17.69 -11.30
C ASP A 68 -9.33 18.39 -11.98
N PHE A 69 -10.04 19.26 -11.26
CA PHE A 69 -11.32 19.81 -11.73
C PHE A 69 -11.35 21.33 -11.87
N LEU A 70 -10.44 22.06 -11.22
CA LEU A 70 -10.33 23.51 -11.35
C LEU A 70 -9.09 23.95 -12.14
N GLY A 71 -8.27 23.01 -12.64
CA GLY A 71 -7.08 23.30 -13.44
C GLY A 71 -5.98 24.05 -12.67
N MET A 72 -6.03 24.04 -11.34
CA MET A 72 -5.10 24.78 -10.50
C MET A 72 -3.76 24.05 -10.36
N SER A 73 -2.67 24.81 -10.26
CA SER A 73 -1.39 24.31 -9.77
C SER A 73 -1.49 23.93 -8.28
N PHE A 74 -0.47 23.22 -7.78
CA PHE A 74 -0.40 22.87 -6.36
C PHE A 74 -0.36 24.11 -5.47
N GLN A 75 0.40 25.14 -5.87
CA GLN A 75 0.52 26.38 -5.10
C GLN A 75 -0.81 27.14 -5.04
N GLU A 76 -1.50 27.28 -6.18
CA GLU A 76 -2.83 27.91 -6.24
C GLU A 76 -3.86 27.15 -5.41
N ALA A 77 -3.85 25.81 -5.49
CA ALA A 77 -4.72 24.97 -4.67
C ALA A 77 -4.46 25.14 -3.17
N CYS A 78 -3.19 25.19 -2.74
CA CYS A 78 -2.83 25.46 -1.35
C CYS A 78 -3.26 26.85 -0.90
N GLN A 79 -3.05 27.88 -1.73
CA GLN A 79 -3.50 29.24 -1.43
C GLN A 79 -5.02 29.32 -1.28
N LYS A 80 -5.77 28.73 -2.22
CA LYS A 80 -7.23 28.67 -2.19
C LYS A 80 -7.71 27.97 -0.92
N LEU A 81 -7.13 26.83 -0.57
CA LEU A 81 -7.48 26.07 0.62
C LEU A 81 -6.91 26.64 1.93
N GLN A 82 -6.19 27.77 1.89
CA GLN A 82 -5.49 28.35 3.04
C GLN A 82 -4.55 27.35 3.74
N ILE A 83 -3.97 26.43 2.97
CA ILE A 83 -2.99 25.46 3.46
C ILE A 83 -1.63 26.17 3.46
N HIS A 84 -1.17 26.51 4.65
CA HIS A 84 0.18 27.02 4.83
C HIS A 84 1.19 25.94 4.45
N LEU A 85 1.89 26.18 3.34
CA LEU A 85 3.09 25.44 3.01
C LEU A 85 4.14 25.87 4.03
N GLU A 86 4.31 25.09 5.09
CA GLU A 86 5.56 25.12 5.83
C GLU A 86 6.64 24.91 4.78
N ARG A 87 7.47 25.94 4.56
CA ARG A 87 8.71 25.74 3.83
C ARG A 87 9.45 24.72 4.67
N TYR A 88 9.38 23.46 4.24
CA TYR A 88 10.43 22.51 4.51
C TYR A 88 11.66 23.12 3.86
N THR A 89 12.34 24.01 4.59
CA THR A 89 13.78 24.08 4.53
C THR A 89 14.23 22.70 4.94
N ARG A 90 14.19 21.75 3.99
CA ARG A 90 15.13 20.66 4.02
C ARG A 90 16.46 21.41 4.13
N PRO A 91 17.19 21.32 5.25
CA PRO A 91 18.59 21.67 5.20
C PRO A 91 19.07 20.92 3.97
N TYR A 92 19.68 21.61 3.00
CA TYR A 92 20.24 20.96 1.82
C TYR A 92 20.96 19.72 2.35
N LEU A 93 20.32 18.55 2.23
CA LEU A 93 20.89 17.31 2.72
C LEU A 93 22.08 17.22 1.80
N SER A 94 23.27 17.47 2.36
CA SER A 94 24.49 17.46 1.57
C SER A 94 24.40 16.23 0.69
N ASN A 95 24.62 16.35 -0.62
CA ASN A 95 24.68 15.20 -1.53
C ASN A 95 25.81 14.22 -1.17
N ARG A 96 26.41 14.35 0.02
CA ARG A 96 27.27 13.39 0.64
C ARG A 96 26.46 12.09 0.82
N PRO A 97 26.80 11.03 0.08
CA PRO A 97 26.14 9.76 0.27
C PRO A 97 26.33 9.37 1.74
N LEU A 98 25.23 9.09 2.43
CA LEU A 98 25.29 8.47 3.74
C LEU A 98 26.12 7.20 3.56
N ARG A 99 27.30 7.14 4.22
CA ARG A 99 28.11 5.92 4.24
C ARG A 99 27.26 4.86 4.92
N ARG A 100 26.62 4.00 4.12
CA ARG A 100 25.92 2.83 4.65
C ARG A 100 26.96 2.01 5.42
N PRO A 101 26.69 1.61 6.66
CA PRO A 101 27.60 0.71 7.37
C PRO A 101 27.81 -0.53 6.51
N ARG A 102 29.04 -1.01 6.41
CA ARG A 102 29.32 -2.29 5.74
C ARG A 102 28.54 -3.37 6.48
N TYR A 103 27.84 -4.21 5.74
CA TYR A 103 27.19 -5.39 6.31
C TYR A 103 28.25 -6.25 7.02
N SER A 104 27.97 -6.58 8.28
CA SER A 104 28.73 -7.55 9.05
C SER A 104 27.78 -8.68 9.42
N PRO A 105 28.07 -9.94 9.06
CA PRO A 105 27.28 -11.08 9.50
C PRO A 105 27.20 -11.10 11.03
N LYS A 106 26.00 -11.33 11.57
CA LYS A 106 25.85 -11.57 13.01
C LYS A 106 26.51 -12.90 13.34
N VAL A 107 27.47 -12.90 14.25
CA VAL A 107 28.02 -14.13 14.82
C VAL A 107 26.96 -14.72 15.74
N VAL A 108 26.49 -15.92 15.44
CA VAL A 108 25.48 -16.64 16.22
C VAL A 108 26.15 -17.80 16.92
N SER A 109 25.96 -17.91 18.24
CA SER A 109 26.44 -19.08 18.98
C SER A 109 25.62 -20.33 18.60
N PRO A 110 26.25 -21.51 18.52
CA PRO A 110 25.53 -22.74 18.23
C PRO A 110 24.50 -23.01 19.33
N VAL A 111 23.30 -23.41 18.90
CA VAL A 111 22.23 -23.89 19.79
C VAL A 111 22.66 -25.17 20.51
N SER A 112 22.00 -25.50 21.62
CA SER A 112 22.39 -26.65 22.45
C SER A 112 22.43 -27.97 21.66
N PRO A 113 23.32 -28.92 22.02
CA PRO A 113 23.38 -30.22 21.35
C PRO A 113 22.04 -30.99 21.35
N SER A 114 21.27 -30.88 22.44
CA SER A 114 19.95 -31.49 22.55
C SER A 114 18.98 -30.96 21.49
N TRP A 115 18.97 -29.64 21.27
CA TRP A 115 18.16 -29.01 20.23
C TRP A 115 18.62 -29.44 18.84
N GLN A 116 19.94 -29.46 18.59
CA GLN A 116 20.48 -29.90 17.29
C GLN A 116 20.09 -31.34 16.96
N ASN A 117 20.13 -32.24 17.95
CA ASN A 117 19.72 -33.63 17.77
C ASN A 117 18.22 -33.75 17.48
N ALA A 118 17.37 -33.00 18.20
CA ALA A 118 15.94 -32.97 17.92
C ALA A 118 15.65 -32.44 16.50
N ALA A 119 16.34 -31.37 16.09
CA ALA A 119 16.20 -30.81 14.74
C ALA A 119 16.66 -31.79 13.65
N LYS A 120 17.77 -32.50 13.83
CA LYS A 120 18.22 -33.55 12.89
C LYS A 120 17.19 -34.66 12.72
N ASN A 121 16.61 -35.14 13.83
CA ASN A 121 15.59 -36.16 13.80
C ASN A 121 14.33 -35.68 13.06
N PHE A 122 13.91 -34.43 13.31
CA PHE A 122 12.80 -33.82 12.60
C PHE A 122 13.05 -33.72 11.09
N ILE A 123 14.20 -33.17 10.69
CA ILE A 123 14.60 -33.07 9.28
C ILE A 123 14.61 -34.45 8.61
N HIS A 124 15.18 -35.47 9.27
CA HIS A 124 15.22 -36.82 8.72
C HIS A 124 13.81 -37.40 8.54
N SER A 125 12.92 -37.21 9.51
CA SER A 125 11.53 -37.67 9.42
C SER A 125 10.78 -36.99 8.28
N SER A 126 10.84 -35.66 8.20
CA SER A 126 10.17 -34.91 7.13
C SER A 126 10.76 -35.21 5.75
N HIS A 127 12.07 -35.42 5.66
CA HIS A 127 12.71 -35.81 4.40
C HIS A 127 12.24 -37.20 3.94
N LYS A 128 12.18 -38.17 4.86
CA LYS A 128 11.65 -39.50 4.58
C LYS A 128 10.19 -39.43 4.12
N GLN A 129 9.38 -38.58 4.76
CA GLN A 129 7.99 -38.36 4.36
C GLN A 129 7.89 -37.77 2.95
N LEU A 130 8.69 -36.75 2.62
CA LEU A 130 8.74 -36.18 1.27
C LEU A 130 9.12 -37.23 0.21
N MET A 131 10.14 -38.06 0.47
CA MET A 131 10.59 -39.08 -0.48
C MET A 131 9.54 -40.17 -0.76
N ASN A 132 8.56 -40.34 0.13
CA ASN A 132 7.46 -41.29 -0.03
C ASN A 132 6.19 -40.66 -0.62
N GLU A 133 6.19 -39.37 -0.98
CA GLU A 133 5.03 -38.66 -1.50
C GLU A 133 5.28 -38.10 -2.92
N PRO A 134 4.97 -38.88 -3.98
CA PRO A 134 5.23 -38.51 -5.37
C PRO A 134 4.56 -37.19 -5.79
N ARG A 135 3.37 -36.90 -5.25
CA ARG A 135 2.61 -35.68 -5.59
C ARG A 135 3.36 -34.41 -5.18
N ILE A 136 4.01 -34.44 -4.02
CA ILE A 136 4.77 -33.29 -3.52
C ILE A 136 6.10 -33.17 -4.25
N ILE A 137 6.75 -34.30 -4.56
CA ILE A 137 7.94 -34.29 -5.43
C ILE A 137 7.64 -33.66 -6.79
N GLU A 138 6.50 -33.99 -7.40
CA GLU A 138 6.07 -33.39 -8.68
C GLU A 138 5.81 -31.88 -8.53
N LEU A 139 5.13 -31.46 -7.46
CA LEU A 139 4.88 -30.04 -7.16
C LEU A 139 6.19 -29.25 -7.00
N LEU A 140 7.16 -29.80 -6.27
CA LEU A 140 8.47 -29.16 -6.08
C LEU A 140 9.27 -29.14 -7.39
N SER A 141 9.17 -30.19 -8.20
CA SER A 141 9.79 -30.25 -9.53
C SER A 141 9.24 -29.16 -10.47
N LYS A 142 7.92 -28.92 -10.44
CA LYS A 142 7.28 -27.79 -11.17
C LYS A 142 7.76 -26.41 -10.70
N ARG A 143 8.34 -26.32 -9.49
CA ARG A 143 8.96 -25.10 -8.94
C ARG A 143 10.47 -25.00 -9.22
N GLY A 144 11.03 -25.92 -10.00
CA GLY A 144 12.44 -25.90 -10.38
C GLY A 144 13.39 -26.58 -9.39
N LEU A 145 12.86 -27.30 -8.39
CA LEU A 145 13.69 -28.10 -7.47
C LEU A 145 13.87 -29.51 -8.05
N SER A 146 15.11 -29.87 -8.39
CA SER A 146 15.39 -31.22 -8.87
C SER A 146 15.34 -32.24 -7.73
N LEU A 147 15.05 -33.51 -8.06
CA LEU A 147 15.09 -34.60 -7.06
C LEU A 147 16.47 -34.72 -6.39
N ASN A 148 17.55 -34.41 -7.12
CA ASN A 148 18.90 -34.37 -6.56
C ASN A 148 19.02 -33.27 -5.50
N THR A 149 18.52 -32.06 -5.78
CA THR A 149 18.48 -30.95 -4.83
C THR A 149 17.67 -31.32 -3.57
N MET A 150 16.51 -31.97 -3.75
CA MET A 150 15.68 -32.40 -2.62
C MET A 150 16.43 -33.37 -1.69
N ARG A 151 17.21 -34.29 -2.25
CA ARG A 151 18.03 -35.26 -1.50
C ARG A 151 19.27 -34.63 -0.88
N GLN A 152 20.03 -33.86 -1.65
CA GLN A 152 21.28 -33.26 -1.21
C GLN A 152 21.08 -32.32 -0.01
N PHE A 153 19.97 -31.58 0.00
CA PHE A 153 19.65 -30.61 1.04
C PHE A 153 18.61 -31.11 2.04
N SER A 154 18.26 -32.40 2.03
CA SER A 154 17.30 -33.03 2.94
C SER A 154 15.99 -32.25 3.08
N LEU A 155 15.41 -31.82 1.95
CA LEU A 155 14.12 -31.11 1.98
C LEU A 155 13.04 -31.99 2.58
N GLY A 156 12.15 -31.40 3.37
CA GLY A 156 11.06 -32.11 4.05
C GLY A 156 9.67 -31.66 3.61
N TRP A 157 8.68 -32.51 3.88
CA TRP A 157 7.25 -32.26 3.76
C TRP A 157 6.55 -32.78 5.01
#